data_AF-A0A1V4S6I4-F1
#
_entry.id   AF-A0A1V4S6I4-F1
#
_cell.length_a   1.000
_cell.length_b   1.000
_cell.length_c   1.000
_cell.angle_alpha   90.00
_cell.angle_beta   90.00
_cell.angle_gamma   90.00
#
_symmetry.space_group_name_H-M   'P 1'
#
loop_
_entity.id
_entity.type
_entity.pdbx_description
1 polymer ?
#
loop_
_entity_poly.entity_id
_entity_poly.type
_entity_poly.pdbx_seq_one_letter_code
_entity_poly.pdbx_strand_id
1 'polypeptide(L)' 'MFRKFKHLWEKAQLKSSYDAVIIGGGLHGLATAYHLARNHGMKNVAVIEKRHIGFGGAGR' A
#
# COMPACT_ATOMS: atom_id res chain seq x y z
N MET A 1 -13.69 17.27 21.26
CA MET A 1 -14.40 16.86 20.03
C MET A 1 -13.41 16.15 19.13
N PHE A 2 -13.38 14.81 19.14
CA PHE A 2 -12.41 14.04 18.35
C PHE A 2 -12.80 14.06 16.87
N ARG A 3 -11.89 14.55 16.03
CA ARG A 3 -12.03 14.62 14.58
C ARG A 3 -12.13 13.20 14.01
N LYS A 4 -13.21 12.88 13.29
CA LYS A 4 -13.32 11.61 12.55
C LYS A 4 -12.18 11.55 11.53
N PHE A 5 -11.28 10.59 11.68
CA PHE A 5 -10.22 10.34 10.70
C PHE A 5 -10.84 9.70 9.46
N LYS A 6 -10.66 10.35 8.30
CA LYS A 6 -10.96 9.77 6.99
C LYS A 6 -9.81 8.84 6.62
N HIS A 7 -10.11 7.64 6.12
CA HIS A 7 -9.07 6.77 5.56
C HIS A 7 -8.33 7.50 4.44
N LEU A 8 -7.00 7.37 4.43
CA LEU A 8 -6.14 7.97 3.42
C LEU A 8 -6.24 7.26 2.05
N TRP A 9 -6.72 6.02 2.05
CA TRP A 9 -6.91 5.20 0.86
C TRP A 9 -8.25 4.49 0.90
N GLU A 10 -8.76 4.16 -0.28
CA GLU A 10 -9.96 3.35 -0.44
C GLU A 10 -9.63 1.86 -0.36
N LYS A 11 -10.62 1.06 0.07
CA LYS A 11 -10.49 -0.39 0.04
C LYS A 11 -10.76 -0.88 -1.38
N ALA A 12 -9.70 -1.15 -2.12
CA ALA A 12 -9.81 -1.71 -3.47
C ALA A 12 -10.20 -3.20 -3.41
N GLN A 13 -11.03 -3.64 -4.35
CA GLN A 13 -11.22 -5.07 -4.62
C GLN A 13 -9.97 -5.64 -5.31
N LEU A 14 -9.60 -6.88 -4.96
CA LEU A 14 -8.46 -7.56 -5.61
C LEU A 14 -8.83 -7.90 -7.05
N LYS A 15 -7.92 -7.57 -7.96
CA LYS A 15 -7.96 -8.02 -9.36
C LYS A 15 -7.39 -9.44 -9.45
N SER A 16 -7.67 -10.11 -10.56
CA SER A 16 -7.09 -11.43 -10.86
C SER A 16 -5.59 -11.38 -11.16
N SER A 17 -5.06 -10.24 -11.60
CA SER A 17 -3.64 -10.07 -11.93
C SER A 17 -3.15 -8.63 -11.72
N TYR A 18 -1.83 -8.51 -11.53
CA TYR A 18 -1.08 -7.27 -11.37
C TYR A 18 0.27 -7.39 -12.07
N ASP A 19 0.87 -6.28 -12.46
CA ASP A 19 2.22 -6.27 -13.03
C ASP A 19 3.26 -6.62 -11.95
N ALA A 20 2.96 -6.23 -10.70
CA ALA A 20 3.71 -6.64 -9.52
C ALA A 20 2.80 -6.78 -8.29
N VAL A 21 3.13 -7.72 -7.41
CA VAL A 21 2.50 -7.89 -6.10
C VAL A 21 3.57 -7.77 -5.03
N ILE A 22 3.39 -6.83 -4.10
CA ILE A 22 4.27 -6.56 -2.98
C ILE A 22 3.62 -7.11 -1.71
N ILE A 23 4.33 -7.98 -0.99
CA ILE A 23 3.89 -8.56 0.27
C ILE A 23 4.52 -7.77 1.42
N GLY A 24 3.67 -7.12 2.22
CA GLY A 24 4.07 -6.26 3.34
C GLY A 24 3.74 -4.79 3.09
N GLY A 25 2.78 -4.25 3.86
CA GLY A 25 2.35 -2.86 3.78
C GLY A 25 3.11 -1.92 4.72
N GLY A 26 4.40 -2.16 4.92
CA GLY A 26 5.29 -1.30 5.70
C GLY A 26 5.96 -0.20 4.85
N LEU A 27 6.87 0.56 5.47
CA LEU A 27 7.60 1.65 4.82
C LEU A 27 8.22 1.22 3.49
N HIS A 28 9.00 0.13 3.48
CA HIS A 28 9.67 -0.34 2.28
C HIS A 28 8.68 -0.78 1.20
N GLY A 29 7.65 -1.55 1.54
CA GLY A 29 6.67 -2.01 0.56
C GLY A 29 5.92 -0.85 -0.11
N LEU A 30 5.50 0.14 0.67
CA LEU A 30 4.87 1.35 0.14
C LEU A 30 5.84 2.22 -0.67
N ALA A 31 7.08 2.38 -0.21
CA ALA A 31 8.11 3.13 -0.94
C ALA A 31 8.41 2.46 -2.29
N THR A 32 8.53 1.14 -2.31
CA THR A 32 8.71 0.38 -3.57
C THR A 32 7.53 0.60 -4.51
N ALA A 33 6.28 0.47 -4.03
CA ALA A 33 5.09 0.74 -4.85
C ALA A 33 5.08 2.17 -5.42
N TYR A 34 5.44 3.15 -4.58
CA TYR A 34 5.58 4.54 -5.00
C TYR A 34 6.61 4.69 -6.12
N HIS A 35 7.82 4.15 -5.94
CA HIS A 35 8.88 4.29 -6.95
C HIS A 35 8.59 3.52 -8.24
N LEU A 36 7.94 2.35 -8.18
CA LEU A 36 7.44 1.66 -9.37
C LEU A 36 6.48 2.55 -10.17
N ALA A 37 5.53 3.20 -9.51
CA ALA A 37 4.57 4.07 -10.17
C ALA A 37 5.21 5.38 -10.67
N ARG A 38 6.08 6.02 -9.86
CA ARG A 38 6.67 7.34 -10.16
C ARG A 38 7.85 7.29 -11.12
N ASN A 39 8.75 6.33 -10.95
CA ASN A 39 10.01 6.28 -11.70
C ASN A 39 9.93 5.33 -12.90
N HIS A 40 9.08 4.31 -12.82
CA HIS A 40 8.98 3.28 -13.87
C HIS A 40 7.62 3.25 -14.57
N GLY A 41 6.68 4.12 -14.19
CA GLY A 41 5.34 4.17 -14.80
C GLY A 41 4.46 2.94 -14.53
N MET A 42 4.92 2.01 -13.71
CA MET A 42 4.19 0.77 -13.39
C MET A 42 3.15 1.05 -12.31
N LYS A 43 1.90 1.26 -12.73
CA LYS A 43 0.79 1.68 -11.84
C LYS A 43 -0.16 0.55 -11.47
N ASN A 44 -0.09 -0.61 -12.13
CA ASN A 44 -0.92 -1.76 -11.81
C ASN A 44 -0.20 -2.68 -10.79
N VAL A 45 -0.02 -2.16 -9.58
CA VAL A 45 0.70 -2.84 -8.49
C VAL A 45 -0.24 -3.08 -7.31
N ALA A 46 -0.19 -4.28 -6.73
CA ALA A 46 -0.87 -4.59 -5.47
C ALA A 46 0.11 -4.57 -4.30
N VAL A 47 -0.29 -3.96 -3.18
CA VAL A 47 0.41 -4.09 -1.89
C VAL A 47 -0.52 -4.81 -0.92
N ILE A 48 -0.10 -5.97 -0.41
CA ILE A 48 -0.91 -6.82 0.47
C ILE A 48 -0.29 -6.86 1.86
N GLU A 49 -1.08 -6.52 2.87
CA GLU A 49 -0.70 -6.54 4.28
C GLU A 49 -1.65 -7.45 5.07
N LYS A 50 -1.09 -8.26 5.97
CA LYS A 50 -1.85 -9.18 6.82
C LYS A 50 -2.72 -8.44 7.83
N ARG A 51 -2.25 -7.28 8.32
CA ARG A 51 -2.92 -6.48 9.36
C ARG A 51 -3.44 -5.17 8.77
N HIS A 52 -2.92 -4.04 9.24
CA HIS A 52 -3.17 -2.73 8.66
C HIS A 52 -1.86 -2.14 8.14
N ILE A 53 -1.96 -1.26 7.16
CA ILE A 53 -0.82 -0.53 6.59
C ILE A 53 -0.01 0.13 7.71
N GLY A 54 1.30 -0.07 7.70
CA GLY A 54 2.21 0.48 8.70
C GLY A 54 2.29 -0.30 10.02
N PHE A 55 1.59 -1.42 10.20
CA PHE A 55 1.56 -2.16 11.47
C PHE A 55 2.96 -2.57 12.03
N GLY A 56 3.92 -2.84 11.14
CA GLY A 56 5.27 -3.28 11.51
C GLY A 56 6.15 -2.17 12.11
N GLY A 57 7.46 -2.25 11.91
CA GLY A 57 8.41 -1.24 12.42
C GLY A 57 8.22 0.18 11.88
N ALA A 58 7.35 0.37 10.88
CA ALA A 58 7.04 1.69 10.34
C ALA A 58 6.01 2.49 11.16
N GLY A 59 5.21 1.81 12.01
CA GLY A 59 4.16 2.44 12.82
C GLY A 59 4.44 2.39 14.31
N ARG A 60 5.67 2.07 14.72
CA ARG A 60 6.14 2.00 16.11
C ARG A 60 7.14 3.10 16.40
#